data_AF-A0A5N8UQU3-F1
#
_entry.id   AF-A0A5N8UQU3-F1
#
_cell.length_a   1.000
_cell.length_b   1.000
_cell.length_c   1.000
_cell.angle_alpha   90.00
_cell.angle_beta   90.00
_cell.angle_gamma   90.00
#
_symmetry.space_group_name_H-M   'P 1'
#
loop_
_entity.id
_entity.type
_entity.pdbx_description
1 polymer ?
#
loop_
_entity_poly.entity_id
_entity_poly.type
_entity_poly.pdbx_seq_one_letter_code
_entity_poly.pdbx_strand_id
1 'polypeptide(L)'
;MMVDEAGVGLVPEQQFYAGMIMMFSGDTVPAGWALCNGETPTGMTNATPDLRERFVLGGSGNEVGQSGGAAVNGSSGNKSYSVLSNSISAGAINVNTQDHRLTVNQIPSHSHNSKYTWNTTGNAGGYTSITVGNDQSPGVRNLLNSAGGGQGHKHSATATQGTHRHTITTLPSYYILAFIIKL
;
A
#
# COMPACT_ATOMS: atom_id res chain seq x y z
N MET A 1 -4.21 56.18 22.36
CA MET A 1 -5.02 57.40 22.19
C MET A 1 -4.53 58.11 20.94
N MET A 2 -5.46 58.80 20.27
CA MET A 2 -5.29 59.93 19.37
C MET A 2 -5.04 59.70 17.90
N VAL A 3 -5.70 60.63 17.22
CA VAL A 3 -5.86 60.91 15.81
C VAL A 3 -5.09 62.22 15.64
N ASP A 4 -4.20 62.31 14.65
CA ASP A 4 -3.48 63.55 14.33
C ASP A 4 -4.33 64.47 13.42
N GLU A 5 -3.79 65.64 13.04
CA GLU A 5 -4.46 66.61 12.16
C GLU A 5 -4.76 66.08 10.74
N ALA A 6 -4.26 64.89 10.37
CA ALA A 6 -4.60 64.18 9.13
C ALA A 6 -5.63 63.06 9.34
N GLY A 7 -5.83 62.62 10.58
CA GLY A 7 -7.13 62.16 11.02
C GLY A 7 -7.38 60.65 11.01
N VAL A 8 -6.37 59.77 11.03
CA VAL A 8 -6.59 58.31 11.16
C VAL A 8 -5.77 57.71 12.30
N GLY A 9 -6.33 57.73 13.50
CA GLY A 9 -5.92 56.88 14.62
C GLY A 9 -6.89 55.71 14.74
N LEU A 10 -6.37 54.50 15.02
CA LEU A 10 -7.24 53.35 15.28
C LEU A 10 -8.11 53.67 16.50
N VAL A 11 -9.43 53.69 16.29
CA VAL A 11 -10.38 53.75 17.42
C VAL A 11 -10.19 52.50 18.29
N PRO A 12 -10.47 52.56 19.60
CA PRO A 12 -10.22 51.43 20.52
C PRO A 12 -10.78 50.09 20.03
N GLU A 13 -11.89 50.10 19.29
CA GLU A 13 -12.56 48.94 18.71
C GLU A 13 -11.82 48.34 17.51
N GLN A 14 -10.86 49.06 16.94
CA GLN A 14 -10.00 48.64 15.83
C GLN A 14 -8.63 48.14 16.31
N GLN A 15 -8.38 48.10 17.63
CA GLN A 15 -7.12 47.62 18.19
C GLN A 15 -7.15 46.11 18.41
N PHE A 16 -6.02 45.45 18.17
CA PHE A 16 -5.88 44.03 18.49
C PHE A 16 -5.90 43.83 20.01
N TYR A 17 -6.75 42.92 20.47
CA TYR A 17 -6.88 42.55 21.87
C TYR A 17 -5.97 41.38 22.22
N ALA A 18 -5.50 41.34 23.47
CA ALA A 18 -4.73 40.22 24.00
C ALA A 18 -5.46 38.89 23.75
N GLY A 19 -4.73 37.87 23.32
CA GLY A 19 -5.28 36.57 22.95
C GLY A 19 -5.65 36.43 21.47
N MET A 20 -5.70 37.51 20.69
CA MET A 20 -5.88 37.42 19.23
C MET A 20 -4.68 36.73 18.57
N ILE A 21 -4.97 35.74 17.74
CA ILE A 21 -3.97 34.97 17.00
C ILE A 21 -4.02 35.39 15.53
N MET A 22 -2.84 35.68 14.96
CA MET A 22 -2.69 36.08 13.57
C MET A 22 -1.67 35.20 12.85
N MET A 23 -1.91 34.95 11.56
CA MET A 23 -0.91 34.38 10.68
C MET A 23 0.17 35.42 10.38
N PHE A 24 1.43 35.01 10.41
CA PHE A 24 2.59 35.88 10.33
C PHE A 24 3.66 35.28 9.41
N SER A 25 4.15 36.07 8.46
CA SER A 25 5.17 35.65 7.49
C SER A 25 6.53 36.29 7.73
N GLY A 26 6.68 37.12 8.77
CA GLY A 26 7.92 37.82 9.08
C GLY A 26 8.85 36.98 9.96
N ASP A 27 10.08 37.47 10.06
CA ASP A 27 11.21 36.76 10.65
C ASP A 27 11.45 37.17 12.11
N THR A 28 10.96 38.35 12.50
CA THR A 28 11.06 38.88 13.87
C THR A 28 9.67 39.19 14.41
N VAL A 29 9.30 38.55 15.52
CA VAL A 29 8.00 38.79 16.18
C VAL A 29 7.93 40.25 16.67
N PRO A 30 6.90 41.04 16.29
CA PRO A 30 6.80 42.43 16.69
C PRO A 30 6.64 42.61 18.21
N ALA A 31 7.06 43.76 18.72
CA ALA A 31 6.83 44.13 20.12
C ALA A 31 5.33 44.07 20.47
N GLY A 32 5.01 43.52 21.64
CA GLY A 32 3.63 43.32 22.08
C GLY A 32 2.94 42.07 21.50
N TRP A 33 3.69 41.20 20.79
CA TRP A 33 3.26 39.89 20.31
C TRP A 33 4.23 38.80 20.79
N ALA A 34 3.78 37.55 20.80
CA ALA A 34 4.62 36.38 21.00
C ALA A 34 4.32 35.29 19.97
N LEU A 35 5.26 34.38 19.76
CA LEU A 35 5.06 33.20 18.93
C LEU A 35 4.14 32.20 19.65
N CYS A 36 3.21 31.58 18.91
CA CYS A 36 2.40 30.47 19.42
C CYS A 36 3.20 29.16 19.39
N ASN A 37 4.14 29.01 20.32
CA ASN A 37 5.09 27.89 20.39
C ASN A 37 5.02 27.08 21.70
N GLY A 38 4.07 27.37 22.59
CA GLY A 38 3.95 26.69 23.88
C GLY A 38 4.79 27.32 25.01
N GLU A 39 5.55 28.38 24.73
CA GLU A 39 6.35 29.05 25.75
C GLU A 39 5.55 30.17 26.44
N THR A 40 5.94 30.49 27.68
CA THR A 40 5.39 31.61 28.46
C THR A 40 6.18 32.89 28.16
N PRO A 41 5.59 33.89 27.49
CA PRO A 41 6.27 35.15 27.21
C PRO A 41 6.61 35.90 28.49
N THR A 42 7.70 36.66 28.47
CA THR A 42 8.10 37.49 29.62
C THR A 42 6.98 38.45 30.02
N GLY A 43 6.57 38.39 31.28
CA GLY A 43 5.49 39.22 31.82
C GLY A 43 4.08 38.61 31.70
N MET A 44 3.93 37.41 31.11
CA MET A 44 2.69 36.64 31.17
C MET A 44 2.78 35.51 32.20
N THR A 45 1.62 35.11 32.73
CA THR A 45 1.47 33.98 33.65
C THR A 45 1.18 32.65 32.94
N ASN A 46 0.63 32.69 31.73
CA ASN A 46 0.21 31.52 30.97
C ASN A 46 1.07 31.36 29.71
N ALA A 47 1.31 30.09 29.34
CA ALA A 47 1.96 29.75 28.08
C ALA A 47 1.08 30.14 26.87
N THR A 48 1.73 30.51 25.76
CA THR A 48 1.04 30.60 24.47
C THR A 48 0.57 29.21 24.02
N PRO A 49 -0.47 29.09 23.19
CA PRO A 49 -0.79 27.82 22.52
C PRO A 49 0.38 27.39 21.62
N ASP A 50 0.71 26.11 21.56
CA ASP A 50 1.64 25.60 20.54
C ASP A 50 0.87 25.26 19.26
N LEU A 51 0.96 26.12 18.24
CA LEU A 51 0.27 25.96 16.95
C LEU A 51 1.22 25.54 15.82
N ARG A 52 2.48 25.25 16.12
CA ARG A 52 3.43 24.76 15.12
C ARG A 52 2.99 23.39 14.62
N GLU A 53 3.09 23.18 13.31
CA GLU A 53 2.81 21.88 12.66
C GLU A 53 1.39 21.36 12.91
N ARG A 54 0.45 22.27 13.19
CA ARG A 54 -0.94 21.94 13.52
C ARG A 54 -1.89 22.67 12.59
N PHE A 55 -3.01 22.03 12.32
CA PHE A 55 -4.15 22.66 11.66
C PHE A 55 -5.03 23.36 12.71
N VAL A 56 -5.50 24.56 12.42
CA VAL A 56 -6.39 25.31 13.32
C VAL A 56 -7.84 24.93 13.02
N LEU A 57 -8.51 24.34 14.00
CA LEU A 57 -9.92 23.99 13.96
C LEU A 57 -10.73 25.01 14.76
N GLY A 58 -11.83 25.51 14.20
CA GLY A 58 -12.77 26.36 14.93
C GLY A 58 -13.47 25.58 16.05
N GLY A 59 -13.58 26.17 17.23
CA GLY A 59 -14.23 25.58 18.39
C GLY A 59 -14.98 26.63 19.22
N SER A 60 -15.68 26.20 20.26
CA SER A 60 -16.50 27.06 21.10
C SER A 60 -16.43 26.71 22.59
N GLY A 61 -16.67 27.69 23.46
CA GLY A 61 -16.71 27.48 24.92
C GLY A 61 -15.46 26.76 25.46
N ASN A 62 -15.66 25.61 26.09
CA ASN A 62 -14.59 24.82 26.72
C ASN A 62 -13.66 24.12 25.72
N GLU A 63 -14.00 24.10 24.42
CA GLU A 63 -13.14 23.55 23.36
C GLU A 63 -12.01 24.53 23.00
N VAL A 64 -12.18 25.82 23.29
CA VAL A 64 -11.19 26.85 22.98
C VAL A 64 -9.91 26.58 23.77
N GLY A 65 -8.79 26.54 23.05
CA GLY A 65 -7.47 26.22 23.62
C GLY A 65 -7.19 24.72 23.78
N GLN A 66 -8.17 23.84 23.51
CA GLN A 66 -7.92 22.41 23.47
C GLN A 66 -7.15 22.02 22.20
N SER A 67 -6.42 20.91 22.30
CA SER A 67 -5.61 20.36 21.22
C SER A 67 -5.85 18.86 21.10
N GLY A 68 -5.89 18.35 19.88
CA GLY A 68 -6.04 16.93 19.59
C GLY A 68 -5.42 16.57 18.24
N GLY A 69 -5.43 15.28 17.91
CA GLY A 69 -4.80 14.77 16.70
C GLY A 69 -3.27 14.77 16.76
N ALA A 70 -2.63 14.24 15.72
CA ALA A 70 -1.19 14.24 15.58
C ALA A 70 -0.71 15.48 14.82
N ALA A 71 0.46 16.00 15.20
CA ALA A 71 1.13 17.05 14.44
C ALA A 71 1.58 16.54 13.06
N VAL A 72 1.74 17.47 12.11
CA VAL A 72 2.31 17.18 10.80
C VAL A 72 3.81 16.91 10.94
N ASN A 73 4.32 15.87 10.30
CA ASN A 73 5.72 15.46 10.39
C ASN A 73 6.58 16.13 9.30
N GLY A 74 7.90 16.11 9.49
CA GLY A 74 8.88 16.56 8.50
C GLY A 74 9.55 17.88 8.87
N SER A 75 10.30 18.49 7.95
CA SER A 75 11.07 19.72 8.21
C SER A 75 11.00 20.70 7.06
N SER A 76 11.06 22.00 7.39
CA SER A 76 11.01 23.09 6.41
C SER A 76 9.80 22.95 5.48
N GLY A 77 9.98 23.06 4.16
CA GLY A 77 8.92 22.87 3.17
C GLY A 77 8.54 21.42 2.89
N ASN A 78 9.19 20.42 3.49
CA ASN A 78 8.91 18.99 3.29
C ASN A 78 8.11 18.46 4.48
N LYS A 79 6.82 18.77 4.53
CA LYS A 79 5.88 18.32 5.55
C LYS A 79 4.95 17.26 4.99
N SER A 80 4.57 16.31 5.84
CA SER A 80 3.66 15.22 5.48
C SER A 80 2.77 14.85 6.64
N TYR A 81 1.50 14.58 6.35
CA TYR A 81 0.57 13.98 7.29
C TYR A 81 0.07 12.67 6.69
N SER A 82 0.34 11.58 7.39
CA SER A 82 -0.03 10.25 6.96
C SER A 82 -0.86 9.56 8.02
N VAL A 83 -1.94 8.91 7.57
CA VAL A 83 -2.82 8.10 8.41
C VAL A 83 -2.73 6.64 8.00
N LEU A 84 -2.78 5.75 8.98
CA LEU A 84 -2.85 4.32 8.74
C LEU A 84 -4.33 3.91 8.66
N SER A 85 -4.70 3.21 7.58
CA SER A 85 -6.01 2.54 7.51
C SER A 85 -6.15 1.53 8.64
N ASN A 86 -7.37 1.07 8.93
CA ASN A 86 -7.56 -0.08 9.82
C ASN A 86 -6.85 -1.32 9.26
N SER A 87 -6.41 -2.21 10.15
CA SER A 87 -5.83 -3.50 9.75
C SER A 87 -6.95 -4.43 9.33
N ILE A 88 -6.98 -4.78 8.05
CA ILE A 88 -8.03 -5.60 7.47
C ILE A 88 -7.40 -6.72 6.64
N SER A 89 -8.05 -7.87 6.61
CA SER A 89 -7.72 -8.95 5.68
C SER A 89 -8.56 -8.77 4.42
N ALA A 90 -7.97 -9.06 3.25
CA ALA A 90 -8.72 -9.17 2.00
C ALA A 90 -9.74 -10.35 2.01
N GLY A 91 -9.77 -11.14 3.10
CA GLY A 91 -10.58 -12.34 3.21
C GLY A 91 -9.94 -13.53 2.50
N ALA A 92 -10.77 -14.52 2.15
CA ALA A 92 -10.31 -15.68 1.41
C ALA A 92 -9.88 -15.27 -0.02
N ILE A 93 -8.63 -15.58 -0.38
CA ILE A 93 -8.15 -15.41 -1.75
C ILE A 93 -8.47 -16.69 -2.52
N ASN A 94 -9.38 -16.57 -3.49
CA ASN A 94 -9.77 -17.68 -4.34
C ASN A 94 -8.82 -17.76 -5.55
N VAL A 95 -8.01 -18.82 -5.60
CA VAL A 95 -7.17 -19.14 -6.76
C VAL A 95 -7.82 -20.28 -7.52
N ASN A 96 -8.19 -20.04 -8.77
CA ASN A 96 -8.79 -21.06 -9.62
C ASN A 96 -7.84 -21.40 -10.78
N THR A 97 -7.35 -22.63 -10.78
CA THR A 97 -6.62 -23.20 -11.92
C THR A 97 -7.61 -23.89 -12.84
N GLN A 98 -7.54 -23.61 -14.13
CA GLN A 98 -8.35 -24.34 -15.10
C GLN A 98 -7.80 -25.74 -15.36
N ASP A 99 -8.64 -26.59 -15.94
CA ASP A 99 -8.26 -27.93 -16.37
C ASP A 99 -7.11 -27.86 -17.38
N HIS A 100 -6.10 -28.69 -17.16
CA HIS A 100 -4.98 -28.83 -18.09
C HIS A 100 -4.88 -30.25 -18.62
N ARG A 101 -4.75 -30.36 -19.94
CA ARG A 101 -4.51 -31.61 -20.66
C ARG A 101 -3.18 -31.51 -21.39
N LEU A 102 -2.32 -32.49 -21.18
CA LEU A 102 -1.02 -32.54 -21.85
C LEU A 102 -1.20 -32.66 -23.37
N THR A 103 -0.39 -31.91 -24.11
CA THR A 103 -0.25 -31.96 -25.56
C THR A 103 1.06 -32.65 -25.95
N VAL A 104 1.19 -33.06 -27.22
CA VAL A 104 2.42 -33.69 -27.73
C VAL A 104 3.65 -32.82 -27.49
N ASN A 105 3.53 -31.50 -27.63
CA ASN A 105 4.62 -30.55 -27.40
C ASN A 105 5.06 -30.45 -25.93
N GLN A 106 4.27 -30.98 -24.99
CA GLN A 106 4.56 -30.96 -23.56
C GLN A 106 5.12 -32.30 -23.05
N ILE A 107 5.26 -33.30 -23.92
CA ILE A 107 5.87 -34.59 -23.58
C ILE A 107 7.36 -34.52 -23.98
N PRO A 108 8.32 -34.66 -23.04
CA PRO A 108 9.73 -34.70 -23.38
C PRO A 108 10.07 -35.85 -24.35
N SER A 109 11.16 -35.66 -25.11
CA SER A 109 11.71 -36.73 -25.97
C SER A 109 12.01 -37.97 -25.15
N HIS A 110 11.52 -39.12 -25.60
CA HIS A 110 11.73 -40.42 -24.97
C HIS A 110 11.88 -41.50 -26.06
N SER A 111 12.44 -42.65 -25.69
CA SER A 111 12.68 -43.77 -26.61
C SER A 111 12.06 -45.06 -26.07
N HIS A 112 11.64 -45.93 -26.97
CA HIS A 112 11.21 -47.29 -26.64
C HIS A 112 12.31 -48.30 -27.01
N ASN A 113 12.53 -49.30 -26.16
CA ASN A 113 13.39 -50.43 -26.45
C ASN A 113 12.55 -51.58 -27.04
N SER A 114 12.31 -51.52 -28.34
CA SER A 114 11.56 -52.56 -29.06
C SER A 114 12.51 -53.51 -29.77
N LYS A 115 12.47 -54.80 -29.44
CA LYS A 115 13.12 -55.86 -30.24
C LYS A 115 12.13 -56.40 -31.27
N TYR A 116 12.58 -56.49 -32.52
CA TYR A 116 11.82 -57.05 -33.64
C TYR A 116 12.37 -58.44 -33.97
N THR A 117 11.54 -59.48 -33.82
CA THR A 117 11.90 -60.83 -34.27
C THR A 117 11.12 -61.20 -35.51
N TRP A 118 11.82 -61.60 -36.56
CA TRP A 118 11.24 -62.07 -37.82
C TRP A 118 11.13 -63.58 -37.79
N ASN A 119 9.91 -64.12 -37.91
CA ASN A 119 9.70 -65.56 -38.04
C ASN A 119 9.25 -65.87 -39.47
N THR A 120 10.14 -66.45 -40.27
CA THR A 120 9.79 -67.01 -41.58
C THR A 120 9.51 -68.49 -41.39
N THR A 121 8.25 -68.86 -41.15
CA THR A 121 7.85 -70.27 -41.31
C THR A 121 7.94 -70.62 -42.79
N GLY A 122 8.88 -71.51 -43.10
CA GLY A 122 9.15 -71.94 -44.46
C GLY A 122 7.93 -72.57 -45.14
N ASN A 123 7.88 -72.32 -46.45
CA ASN A 123 7.01 -72.85 -47.48
C ASN A 123 5.57 -72.28 -47.59
N ALA A 124 5.40 -71.50 -48.66
CA ALA A 124 4.15 -71.12 -49.34
C ALA A 124 2.99 -70.59 -48.46
N GLY A 125 3.00 -69.27 -48.21
CA GLY A 125 1.83 -68.53 -47.70
C GLY A 125 1.95 -67.93 -46.29
N GLY A 126 3.15 -67.86 -45.72
CA GLY A 126 3.37 -67.38 -44.35
C GLY A 126 3.10 -65.88 -44.16
N TYR A 127 2.29 -65.53 -43.16
CA TYR A 127 2.16 -64.15 -42.68
C TYR A 127 3.43 -63.73 -41.93
N THR A 128 3.99 -62.56 -42.25
CA THR A 128 5.01 -61.91 -41.41
C THR A 128 4.36 -61.43 -40.10
N SER A 129 4.70 -62.03 -38.97
CA SER A 129 4.33 -61.49 -37.65
C SER A 129 5.49 -60.74 -37.02
N ILE A 130 5.35 -59.43 -36.84
CA ILE A 130 6.27 -58.63 -36.03
C ILE A 130 5.93 -58.89 -34.55
N THR A 131 6.86 -59.46 -33.80
CA THR A 131 6.75 -59.57 -32.33
C THR A 131 7.60 -58.49 -31.70
N VAL A 132 6.99 -57.63 -30.87
CA VAL A 132 7.68 -56.59 -30.09
C VAL A 132 7.69 -57.04 -28.62
N GLY A 133 8.87 -57.24 -28.04
CA GLY A 133 9.03 -57.72 -26.65
C GLY A 133 10.16 -57.02 -25.87
N ASN A 134 10.14 -57.19 -24.55
CA ASN A 134 11.18 -56.73 -23.59
C ASN A 134 12.18 -57.89 -23.31
N ASP A 135 13.42 -57.53 -22.97
CA ASP A 135 14.59 -58.41 -22.80
C ASP A 135 14.47 -59.55 -21.76
N GLN A 136 13.42 -59.62 -20.95
CA GLN A 136 13.35 -60.49 -19.77
C GLN A 136 12.21 -61.54 -19.79
N SER A 137 11.54 -61.84 -20.91
CA SER A 137 10.51 -62.91 -20.95
C SER A 137 10.26 -63.54 -22.34
N PRO A 138 9.85 -64.83 -22.41
CA PRO A 138 9.51 -65.50 -23.68
C PRO A 138 8.42 -64.72 -24.42
N GLY A 139 8.57 -64.56 -25.74
CA GLY A 139 7.84 -63.59 -26.57
C GLY A 139 6.32 -63.59 -26.37
N VAL A 140 5.83 -62.65 -25.56
CA VAL A 140 4.40 -62.41 -25.36
C VAL A 140 3.91 -61.47 -26.48
N ARG A 141 2.86 -61.87 -27.20
CA ARG A 141 2.18 -61.02 -28.21
C ARG A 141 1.32 -59.97 -27.52
N ASN A 142 1.92 -58.98 -26.87
CA ASN A 142 1.18 -57.87 -26.28
C ASN A 142 1.21 -56.66 -27.22
N LEU A 143 0.05 -56.23 -27.69
CA LEU A 143 -0.06 -54.92 -28.35
C LEU A 143 0.36 -53.83 -27.37
N LEU A 144 1.15 -52.86 -27.84
CA LEU A 144 1.39 -51.62 -27.10
C LEU A 144 0.06 -50.89 -27.04
N ASN A 145 -0.61 -50.99 -25.89
CA ASN A 145 -1.85 -50.27 -25.67
C ASN A 145 -1.54 -48.82 -25.27
N SER A 146 -2.41 -47.90 -25.66
CA SER A 146 -2.40 -46.57 -25.07
C SER A 146 -2.56 -46.70 -23.56
N ALA A 147 -1.65 -46.11 -22.79
CA ALA A 147 -1.74 -46.03 -21.34
C ALA A 147 -2.24 -44.64 -20.93
N GLY A 148 -3.15 -44.60 -19.96
CA GLY A 148 -3.79 -43.37 -19.49
C GLY A 148 -4.98 -42.93 -20.36
N GLY A 149 -5.93 -42.22 -19.76
CA GLY A 149 -7.14 -41.76 -20.46
C GLY A 149 -7.06 -40.33 -20.99
N GLY A 150 -5.90 -39.66 -20.82
CA GLY A 150 -5.67 -38.30 -21.29
C GLY A 150 -6.68 -37.29 -20.76
N GLN A 151 -7.30 -37.55 -19.60
CA GLN A 151 -8.23 -36.61 -18.99
C GLN A 151 -7.50 -35.34 -18.55
N GLY A 152 -8.22 -34.22 -18.57
CA GLY A 152 -7.74 -33.01 -17.92
C GLY A 152 -7.57 -33.24 -16.42
N HIS A 153 -6.62 -32.54 -15.82
CA HIS A 153 -6.51 -32.42 -14.37
C HIS A 153 -6.21 -30.98 -13.98
N LYS A 154 -6.53 -30.64 -12.73
CA LYS A 154 -6.22 -29.34 -12.13
C LYS A 154 -5.15 -29.51 -11.08
N HIS A 155 -4.34 -28.48 -10.90
CA HIS A 155 -3.43 -28.37 -9.77
C HIS A 155 -4.11 -27.54 -8.69
N SER A 156 -3.98 -27.89 -7.42
CA SER A 156 -4.36 -26.93 -6.38
C SER A 156 -3.32 -25.82 -6.31
N ALA A 157 -3.80 -24.59 -6.22
CA ALA A 157 -2.98 -23.44 -5.88
C ALA A 157 -3.68 -22.71 -4.74
N THR A 158 -2.90 -22.24 -3.77
CA THR A 158 -3.41 -21.47 -2.64
C THR A 158 -2.64 -20.17 -2.54
N ALA A 159 -3.34 -19.13 -2.11
CA ALA A 159 -2.75 -17.84 -1.78
C ALA A 159 -3.33 -17.37 -0.45
N THR A 160 -2.49 -16.79 0.38
CA THR A 160 -2.91 -16.17 1.64
C THR A 160 -2.31 -14.79 1.73
N GLN A 161 -3.11 -13.85 2.21
CA GLN A 161 -2.63 -12.55 2.64
C GLN A 161 -3.12 -12.36 4.06
N GLY A 162 -2.20 -12.07 4.96
CA GLY A 162 -2.53 -11.72 6.34
C GLY A 162 -3.31 -10.40 6.41
N THR A 163 -3.59 -9.96 7.63
CA THR A 163 -4.06 -8.60 7.82
C THR A 163 -2.95 -7.61 7.45
N HIS A 164 -3.31 -6.54 6.77
CA HIS A 164 -2.36 -5.48 6.46
C HIS A 164 -3.06 -4.11 6.53
N ARG A 165 -2.24 -3.07 6.49
CA ARG A 165 -2.66 -1.67 6.56
C ARG A 165 -2.04 -0.92 5.39
N HIS A 166 -2.73 0.12 4.95
CA HIS A 166 -2.18 1.08 4.02
C HIS A 166 -1.82 2.38 4.76
N THR A 167 -0.82 3.07 4.25
CA THR A 167 -0.49 4.44 4.64
C THR A 167 -1.04 5.38 3.58
N ILE A 168 -1.88 6.33 3.99
CA ILE A 168 -2.44 7.34 3.11
C ILE A 168 -1.88 8.69 3.53
N THR A 169 -1.26 9.43 2.62
CA THR A 169 -0.79 10.80 2.85
C THR A 169 -1.86 11.78 2.39
N THR A 170 -2.34 12.65 3.29
CA THR A 170 -3.53 13.48 3.05
C THR A 170 -3.27 14.97 3.21
N LEU A 171 -2.01 15.42 3.19
CA LEU A 171 -1.68 16.84 3.31
C LEU A 171 -1.85 17.54 1.94
N PRO A 172 -2.78 18.49 1.78
CA PRO A 172 -2.93 19.25 0.54
C PRO A 172 -1.72 20.15 0.28
N SER A 173 -1.59 20.75 -0.91
CA SER A 173 -0.60 21.81 -1.14
C SER A 173 -0.77 22.94 -0.11
N TYR A 174 0.33 23.38 0.50
CA TYR A 174 0.32 24.34 1.61
C TYR A 174 1.40 25.42 1.46
N TYR A 175 1.19 26.52 2.19
CA TYR A 175 2.18 27.56 2.46
C TYR A 175 2.31 27.71 3.98
N ILE A 176 3.53 27.81 4.49
CA ILE A 176 3.78 27.83 5.94
C ILE A 176 3.85 29.27 6.43
N LEU A 177 2.97 29.62 7.35
CA LEU A 177 2.98 30.86 8.14
C LEU A 177 3.21 30.51 9.60
N ALA A 178 3.89 31.39 10.33
CA ALA A 178 3.90 31.33 11.79
C ALA A 178 2.54 31.80 12.33
N PHE A 179 2.23 31.40 13.56
CA PHE A 179 1.15 32.01 14.33
C PHE A 179 1.74 32.84 15.47
N ILE A 180 1.30 34.09 15.57
CA ILE A 180 1.65 34.97 16.68
C ILE A 180 0.40 35.37 17.45
N ILE A 181 0.53 35.58 18.75
CA ILE A 181 -0.54 35.97 19.65
C ILE A 181 -0.27 37.36 20.22
N LYS A 182 -1.31 38.20 20.28
CA LYS A 182 -1.24 39.50 20.93
C LYS A 182 -1.12 39.31 22.44
N LEU A 183 -0.11 39.94 23.04
CA LEU A 183 0.11 39.98 24.49
C LEU A 183 -0.82 40.99 25.19
#